data_AF-A0A7M3XPI2-F1
#
_entry.id   AF-A0A7M3XPI2-F1
#
_cell.length_a   1.000
_cell.length_b   1.000
_cell.length_c   1.000
_cell.angle_alpha   90.00
_cell.angle_beta   90.00
_cell.angle_gamma   90.00
#
_symmetry.space_group_name_H-M   'P 1'
#
loop_
_entity.id
_entity.type
_entity.pdbx_description
1 polymer ?
#
loop_
_entity_poly.entity_id
_entity_poly.type
_entity_poly.pdbx_seq_one_letter_code
_entity_poly.pdbx_strand_id
1 'polypeptide(L)'
;TVGDVSYKCVLDTNGKLRYRTIPAKEASTKICRVMGKTTIKGAKTQVHLHDGRNLLFNENPEYKTGDSLVISLPDQKVKSYHKFEEGSIAYLTGGNHIGELATVRGQDIKRSSKANEVQFDDFGTISDYVFIISDESDIPMGDKS
;
A
#
# COMPACT_ATOMS: atom_id res chain seq x y z
N THR A 1 25.53 13.80 -18.11
CA THR A 1 24.19 14.15 -17.61
C THR A 1 23.63 12.90 -16.98
N VAL A 2 23.44 12.86 -15.66
CA VAL A 2 22.79 11.71 -15.02
C VAL A 2 21.36 11.73 -15.54
N GLY A 3 21.02 10.79 -16.43
CA GLY A 3 19.72 10.75 -17.09
C GLY A 3 18.60 10.61 -16.06
N ASP A 4 17.38 10.97 -16.46
CA ASP A 4 16.14 10.92 -15.67
C ASP A 4 15.73 9.47 -15.31
N VAL A 5 16.62 8.74 -14.64
CA VAL A 5 16.40 7.38 -14.18
C VAL A 5 15.65 7.46 -12.87
N SER A 6 14.42 6.97 -12.89
CA SER A 6 13.56 6.91 -11.72
C SER A 6 13.67 5.56 -11.05
N TYR A 7 13.57 5.53 -9.73
CA TYR A 7 13.65 4.31 -8.94
C TYR A 7 12.47 4.20 -7.98
N LYS A 8 11.96 2.98 -7.79
CA LYS A 8 11.02 2.63 -6.73
C LYS A 8 11.77 1.84 -5.65
N CYS A 9 11.57 2.23 -4.40
CA CYS A 9 12.11 1.51 -3.25
C CYS A 9 11.14 0.38 -2.89
N VAL A 10 11.62 -0.86 -2.84
CA VAL A 10 10.86 -2.07 -2.51
C VAL A 10 11.64 -2.92 -1.51
N LEU A 11 10.96 -3.76 -0.75
CA LEU A 11 11.55 -4.85 0.02
C LEU A 11 11.73 -6.08 -0.89
N ASP A 12 12.93 -6.66 -0.91
CA ASP A 12 13.13 -7.99 -1.50
C ASP A 12 12.62 -9.10 -0.56
N THR A 13 12.66 -10.35 -1.04
CA THR A 13 12.23 -11.53 -0.27
C THR A 13 13.12 -11.85 0.93
N ASN A 14 14.24 -11.16 1.10
CA ASN A 14 15.09 -11.22 2.30
C ASN A 14 14.80 -10.04 3.25
N GLY A 15 13.78 -9.23 2.98
CA GLY A 15 13.41 -8.05 3.76
C GLY A 15 14.35 -6.85 3.62
N LYS A 16 15.21 -6.82 2.58
CA LYS A 16 16.14 -5.71 2.35
C LYS A 16 15.54 -4.69 1.39
N LEU A 17 15.77 -3.41 1.68
CA LEU A 17 15.40 -2.32 0.77
C LEU A 17 16.25 -2.37 -0.51
N ARG A 18 15.58 -2.33 -1.65
CA ARG A 18 16.16 -2.28 -3.00
C ARG A 18 15.57 -1.13 -3.79
N TYR A 19 16.42 -0.42 -4.50
CA TYR A 19 16.00 0.58 -5.48
C TYR A 19 15.99 -0.07 -6.85
N ARG A 20 14.81 -0.17 -7.45
CA ARG A 20 14.60 -0.80 -8.75
C ARG A 20 14.17 0.26 -9.75
N THR A 21 14.77 0.25 -10.93
CA THR A 21 14.46 1.21 -11.99
C THR A 21 13.01 1.09 -12.41
N ILE A 22 12.34 2.22 -12.64
CA ILE A 22 10.98 2.29 -13.16
C ILE A 22 10.90 3.22 -14.38
N PRO A 23 9.93 3.01 -15.28
CA PRO A 23 9.64 3.95 -16.36
C PRO A 23 9.28 5.34 -15.82
N ALA A 24 9.67 6.40 -16.54
CA ALA A 24 9.37 7.78 -16.15
C ALA A 24 7.85 8.06 -15.98
N LYS A 25 7.00 7.33 -16.71
CA LYS A 25 5.54 7.42 -16.57
C LYS A 25 5.07 7.03 -15.17
N GLU A 26 5.64 5.95 -14.62
CA GLU A 26 5.29 5.47 -13.26
C GLU A 26 5.87 6.36 -12.16
N ALA A 27 6.96 7.07 -12.43
CA ALA A 27 7.57 7.99 -11.46
C ALA A 27 6.67 9.19 -11.10
N SER A 28 5.63 9.44 -11.91
CA SER A 28 4.65 10.51 -11.66
C SER A 28 3.56 10.14 -10.64
N THR A 29 3.53 8.88 -10.16
CA THR A 29 2.55 8.41 -9.19
C THR A 29 3.18 7.61 -8.06
N LYS A 30 2.44 7.46 -6.96
CA LYS A 30 2.82 6.63 -5.83
C LYS A 30 1.59 5.91 -5.28
N ILE A 31 1.76 4.64 -4.93
CA ILE A 31 0.75 3.88 -4.19
C ILE A 31 0.97 4.11 -2.70
N CYS A 32 -0.09 4.44 -1.99
CA CYS A 32 -0.07 4.73 -0.57
C CYS A 32 -1.19 4.01 0.17
N ARG A 33 -0.82 3.15 1.12
CA ARG A 33 -1.77 2.56 2.07
C ARG A 33 -2.34 3.60 3.03
N VAL A 34 -3.65 3.55 3.25
CA VAL A 34 -4.40 4.30 4.24
C VAL A 34 -4.18 3.68 5.61
N MET A 35 -3.69 4.46 6.56
CA MET A 35 -3.48 4.01 7.95
C MET A 35 -4.67 4.33 8.85
N GLY A 36 -5.49 5.30 8.48
CA GLY A 36 -6.69 5.67 9.21
C GLY A 36 -7.22 7.04 8.81
N LYS A 37 -8.29 7.46 9.48
CA LYS A 37 -8.88 8.77 9.27
C LYS A 37 -9.33 9.41 10.58
N THR A 38 -9.24 10.73 10.62
CA THR A 38 -9.64 11.55 11.76
C THR A 38 -10.48 12.72 11.27
N THR A 39 -11.63 12.96 11.90
CA THR A 39 -12.39 14.19 11.68
C THR A 39 -11.72 15.33 12.43
N ILE A 40 -11.44 16.43 11.73
CA ILE A 40 -10.78 17.62 12.27
C ILE A 40 -11.74 18.81 12.32
N LYS A 41 -11.27 19.94 12.86
CA LYS A 41 -12.05 21.19 12.95
C LYS A 41 -12.62 21.59 11.58
N GLY A 42 -13.85 22.10 11.59
CA GLY A 42 -14.57 22.47 10.37
C GLY A 42 -15.20 21.28 9.64
N ALA A 43 -15.47 20.18 10.34
CA ALA A 43 -16.10 18.97 9.81
C ALA A 43 -15.35 18.31 8.63
N LYS A 44 -14.06 18.63 8.47
CA LYS A 44 -13.20 18.03 7.44
C LYS A 44 -12.70 16.66 7.90
N THR A 45 -12.41 15.78 6.95
CA THR A 45 -11.79 14.48 7.23
C THR A 45 -10.34 14.49 6.77
N GLN A 46 -9.43 14.10 7.67
CA GLN A 46 -8.02 13.90 7.38
C GLN A 46 -7.75 12.40 7.25
N VAL A 47 -7.25 11.99 6.09
CA VAL A 47 -6.81 10.61 5.82
C VAL A 47 -5.29 10.54 5.98
N HIS A 48 -4.83 9.63 6.83
CA HIS A 48 -3.42 9.41 7.13
C HIS A 48 -2.86 8.30 6.23
N LEU A 49 -1.72 8.54 5.58
CA LEU A 49 -1.06 7.55 4.72
C LEU A 49 0.20 6.98 5.39
N HIS A 50 0.60 5.77 5.01
CA HIS A 50 1.74 5.05 5.62
C HIS A 50 3.09 5.77 5.52
N ASP A 51 3.24 6.70 4.56
CA ASP A 51 4.46 7.49 4.34
C ASP A 51 4.44 8.85 5.07
N GLY A 52 3.52 9.03 6.02
CA GLY A 52 3.41 10.24 6.85
C GLY A 52 2.62 11.38 6.22
N ARG A 53 2.11 11.21 4.99
CA ARG A 53 1.26 12.22 4.32
C ARG A 53 -0.14 12.26 4.92
N ASN A 54 -0.78 13.42 4.80
CA ASN A 54 -2.16 13.65 5.22
C ASN A 54 -2.95 14.27 4.06
N LEU A 55 -4.05 13.65 3.67
CA LEU A 55 -4.97 14.17 2.66
C LEU A 55 -6.21 14.74 3.34
N LEU A 56 -6.58 15.98 3.00
CA LEU A 56 -7.74 16.67 3.58
C LEU A 56 -8.92 16.64 2.62
N PHE A 57 -10.07 16.24 3.14
CA PHE A 57 -11.33 16.19 2.41
C PHE A 57 -12.38 17.03 3.15
N ASN A 58 -13.23 17.74 2.39
CA ASN A 58 -14.33 18.52 2.97
C ASN A 58 -15.45 17.61 3.51
N GLU A 59 -15.57 16.41 2.95
CA GLU A 59 -16.52 15.37 3.36
C GLU A 59 -15.74 14.10 3.70
N ASN A 60 -16.38 13.15 4.41
CA ASN A 60 -15.74 11.88 4.77
C ASN A 60 -15.64 10.97 3.52
N PRO A 61 -14.42 10.70 3.01
CA PRO A 61 -14.28 9.82 1.86
C PRO A 61 -14.57 8.36 2.25
N GLU A 62 -14.86 7.54 1.24
CA GLU A 62 -15.16 6.11 1.41
C GLU A 62 -13.93 5.25 1.78
N TYR A 63 -12.74 5.84 1.77
CA TYR A 63 -11.48 5.16 2.09
C TYR A 63 -11.47 4.64 3.54
N LYS A 64 -11.00 3.40 3.69
CA LYS A 64 -10.88 2.66 4.96
C LYS A 64 -9.41 2.32 5.24
N THR A 65 -9.12 2.00 6.49
CA THR A 65 -7.78 1.54 6.88
C THR A 65 -7.40 0.27 6.13
N GLY A 66 -6.17 0.23 5.63
CA GLY A 66 -5.60 -0.89 4.87
C GLY A 66 -5.82 -0.82 3.37
N ASP A 67 -6.76 0.01 2.90
CA ASP A 67 -6.91 0.32 1.48
C ASP A 67 -5.68 1.04 0.91
N SER A 68 -5.53 1.03 -0.41
CA SER A 68 -4.46 1.74 -1.12
C SER A 68 -4.99 2.82 -2.05
N LEU A 69 -4.35 3.99 -2.02
CA LEU A 69 -4.62 5.11 -2.92
C LEU A 69 -3.42 5.31 -3.84
N VAL A 70 -3.66 5.42 -5.14
CA VAL A 70 -2.64 5.93 -6.06
C VAL A 70 -2.76 7.43 -6.12
N ILE A 71 -1.69 8.14 -5.76
CA ILE A 71 -1.64 9.60 -5.79
C ILE A 71 -0.65 10.09 -6.85
N SER A 72 -0.94 11.21 -7.50
CA SER A 72 0.03 11.86 -8.37
C SER A 72 1.07 12.66 -7.60
N LEU A 73 2.24 12.80 -8.21
CA LEU A 73 3.35 13.61 -7.72
C LEU A 73 3.61 14.75 -8.72
N PRO A 74 3.90 15.98 -8.25
CA PRO A 74 3.96 16.41 -6.85
C PRO A 74 2.62 16.89 -6.27
N ASP A 75 1.54 16.95 -7.06
CA ASP A 75 0.28 17.60 -6.68
C ASP A 75 -0.63 16.82 -5.73
N GLN A 76 -0.30 15.55 -5.43
CA GLN A 76 -0.94 14.70 -4.42
C GLN A 76 -2.43 14.45 -4.64
N LYS A 77 -2.90 14.51 -5.88
CA LYS A 77 -4.29 14.17 -6.21
C LYS A 77 -4.47 12.66 -6.25
N VAL A 78 -5.55 12.17 -5.65
CA VAL A 78 -5.93 10.75 -5.76
C VAL A 78 -6.34 10.45 -7.20
N LYS A 79 -5.72 9.44 -7.79
CA LYS A 79 -5.93 8.96 -9.16
C LYS A 79 -6.74 7.67 -9.20
N SER A 80 -6.48 6.76 -8.26
CA SER A 80 -7.25 5.52 -8.11
C SER A 80 -7.29 5.07 -6.65
N TYR A 81 -8.22 4.17 -6.37
CA TYR A 81 -8.53 3.64 -5.06
C TYR A 81 -8.68 2.12 -5.17
N HIS A 82 -7.92 1.38 -4.38
CA HIS A 82 -7.90 -0.07 -4.32
C HIS A 82 -8.31 -0.52 -2.92
N LYS A 83 -9.43 -1.23 -2.86
CA LYS A 83 -10.02 -1.69 -1.60
C LYS A 83 -9.23 -2.86 -1.04
N PHE A 84 -9.15 -2.93 0.28
CA PHE A 84 -8.65 -4.11 0.96
C PHE A 84 -9.78 -5.12 1.15
N GLU A 85 -9.98 -5.96 0.13
CA GLU A 85 -11.02 -6.99 0.10
C GLU A 85 -10.52 -8.31 -0.50
N GLU A 86 -11.32 -9.37 -0.36
CA GLU A 86 -11.02 -10.68 -0.95
C GLU A 86 -10.82 -10.56 -2.48
N GLY A 87 -9.81 -11.25 -3.00
CA GLY A 87 -9.40 -11.18 -4.40
C GLY A 87 -8.38 -10.07 -4.71
N SER A 88 -8.09 -9.17 -3.77
CA SER A 88 -7.07 -8.13 -3.96
C SER A 88 -5.66 -8.72 -3.94
N ILE A 89 -4.76 -8.16 -4.77
CA ILE A 89 -3.34 -8.50 -4.73
C ILE A 89 -2.67 -7.70 -3.62
N ALA A 90 -1.97 -8.40 -2.74
CA ALA A 90 -1.22 -7.83 -1.65
C ALA A 90 0.28 -8.00 -1.87
N TYR A 91 1.02 -6.92 -1.65
CA TYR A 91 2.45 -6.93 -1.43
C TYR A 91 2.74 -7.03 0.08
N LEU A 92 3.57 -8.00 0.46
CA LEU A 92 3.86 -8.28 1.86
C LEU A 92 5.09 -7.51 2.33
N THR A 93 4.89 -6.69 3.35
CA THR A 93 5.88 -5.73 3.86
C THR A 93 6.57 -6.19 5.14
N GLY A 94 6.21 -7.37 5.67
CA GLY A 94 6.72 -7.91 6.92
C GLY A 94 6.38 -9.39 7.10
N GLY A 95 6.99 -10.00 8.13
CA GLY A 95 6.82 -11.42 8.43
C GLY A 95 7.68 -12.35 7.55
N ASN A 96 7.38 -13.64 7.59
CA ASN A 96 8.16 -14.66 6.86
C ASN A 96 8.00 -14.59 5.34
N HIS A 97 6.88 -14.01 4.88
CA HIS A 97 6.54 -13.86 3.46
C HIS A 97 6.83 -12.44 2.94
N ILE A 98 7.71 -11.69 3.62
CA ILE A 98 8.11 -10.34 3.20
C ILE A 98 8.62 -10.34 1.75
N GLY A 99 8.27 -9.31 0.98
CA GLY A 99 8.67 -9.17 -0.41
C GLY A 99 7.83 -9.97 -1.41
N GLU A 100 6.96 -10.87 -0.95
CA GLU A 100 6.10 -11.69 -1.82
C GLU A 100 4.82 -10.96 -2.22
N LEU A 101 4.21 -11.42 -3.32
CA LEU A 101 2.85 -11.06 -3.74
C LEU A 101 1.92 -12.23 -3.45
N ALA A 102 0.73 -11.94 -2.92
CA ALA A 102 -0.28 -12.96 -2.64
C ALA A 102 -1.69 -12.39 -2.77
N THR A 103 -2.65 -13.25 -3.10
CA THR A 103 -4.06 -12.86 -3.24
C THR A 103 -4.79 -13.03 -1.92
N VAL A 104 -5.43 -11.97 -1.46
CA VAL A 104 -6.21 -11.96 -0.21
C VAL A 104 -7.39 -12.92 -0.33
N ARG A 105 -7.53 -13.86 0.60
CA ARG A 105 -8.66 -14.80 0.70
C ARG A 105 -9.68 -14.43 1.77
N GLY A 106 -9.28 -13.61 2.74
CA GLY A 106 -10.21 -13.14 3.76
C GLY A 106 -9.51 -12.38 4.87
N GLN A 107 -10.32 -11.78 5.73
CA GLN A 107 -9.85 -11.06 6.92
C GLN A 107 -10.59 -11.59 8.15
N ASP A 108 -9.84 -11.88 9.20
CA ASP A 108 -10.37 -12.17 10.53
C ASP A 108 -10.24 -10.93 11.41
N ILE A 109 -11.35 -10.23 11.61
CA ILE A 109 -11.41 -9.01 12.41
C ILE A 109 -11.65 -9.39 13.87
N LYS A 110 -10.63 -9.19 14.69
CA LYS A 110 -10.67 -9.52 16.12
C LYS A 110 -11.15 -8.29 16.90
N ARG A 111 -12.25 -8.43 17.64
CA ARG A 111 -12.76 -7.39 18.56
C ARG A 111 -11.97 -7.35 19.87
N SER A 112 -10.65 -7.17 19.77
CA SER A 112 -9.71 -7.14 20.90
C SER A 112 -8.47 -6.31 20.55
N SER A 113 -7.49 -6.24 21.45
CA SER A 113 -6.18 -5.63 21.17
C SER A 113 -5.28 -6.47 20.26
N LYS A 114 -5.66 -7.71 19.94
CA LYS A 114 -4.91 -8.54 18.99
C LYS A 114 -5.04 -7.95 17.58
N ALA A 115 -3.95 -8.00 16.83
CA ALA A 115 -3.94 -7.58 15.43
C ALA A 115 -4.97 -8.39 14.62
N ASN A 116 -5.63 -7.72 13.66
CA ASN A 116 -6.45 -8.40 12.67
C ASN A 116 -5.57 -9.24 11.76
N GLU A 117 -6.05 -10.41 11.39
CA GLU A 117 -5.34 -11.36 10.54
C GLU A 117 -5.94 -11.39 9.15
N VAL A 118 -5.11 -11.72 8.17
CA VAL A 118 -5.43 -11.79 6.76
C VAL A 118 -5.02 -13.17 6.30
N GLN A 119 -5.95 -13.86 5.66
CA GLN A 119 -5.74 -15.20 5.14
C GLN A 119 -5.38 -15.14 3.66
N PHE A 120 -4.41 -15.94 3.28
CA PHE A 120 -4.00 -16.25 1.91
C PHE A 120 -4.25 -17.74 1.65
N ASP A 121 -3.82 -18.27 0.51
CA ASP A 121 -4.04 -19.68 0.17
C ASP A 121 -3.36 -20.65 1.15
N ASP A 122 -2.07 -20.44 1.45
CA ASP A 122 -1.27 -21.38 2.24
C ASP A 122 -0.86 -20.86 3.64
N PHE A 123 -1.11 -19.58 3.92
CA PHE A 123 -0.65 -18.93 5.15
C PHE A 123 -1.54 -17.76 5.57
N GLY A 124 -1.31 -17.26 6.78
CA GLY A 124 -1.92 -16.04 7.29
C GLY A 124 -0.88 -15.07 7.85
N THR A 125 -1.20 -13.78 7.84
CA THR A 125 -0.36 -12.73 8.42
C THR A 125 -1.21 -11.64 9.08
N ILE A 126 -0.58 -10.73 9.82
CA ILE A 126 -1.28 -9.57 10.37
C ILE A 126 -1.56 -8.54 9.27
N SER A 127 -2.72 -7.88 9.36
CA SER A 127 -3.13 -6.81 8.42
C SER A 127 -2.10 -5.70 8.24
N ASP A 128 -1.30 -5.41 9.26
CA ASP A 128 -0.22 -4.40 9.19
C ASP A 128 0.88 -4.74 8.18
N TYR A 129 1.06 -6.01 7.83
CA TYR A 129 2.04 -6.45 6.82
C TYR A 129 1.46 -6.47 5.40
N VAL A 130 0.16 -6.26 5.24
CA VAL A 130 -0.52 -6.32 3.94
C VAL A 130 -0.60 -4.94 3.30
N PHE A 131 -0.07 -4.82 2.08
CA PHE A 131 -0.12 -3.60 1.29
C PHE A 131 -0.83 -3.90 -0.04
N ILE A 132 -2.03 -3.37 -0.25
CA ILE A 132 -2.78 -3.63 -1.48
C ILE A 132 -2.17 -2.90 -2.67
N ILE A 133 -2.01 -3.60 -3.78
CA ILE A 133 -1.52 -3.04 -5.05
C ILE A 133 -2.56 -3.28 -6.15
N SER A 134 -2.40 -2.61 -7.29
CA SER A 134 -3.35 -2.73 -8.39
C SER A 134 -3.00 -3.87 -9.34
N ASP A 135 -1.72 -4.08 -9.57
CA ASP A 135 -1.18 -5.08 -10.48
C ASP A 135 0.20 -5.54 -10.00
N GLU A 136 0.62 -6.76 -10.35
CA GLU A 136 1.95 -7.27 -9.97
C GLU A 136 3.09 -6.39 -10.49
N SER A 137 2.89 -5.74 -11.65
CA SER A 137 3.87 -4.80 -12.24
C SER A 137 4.08 -3.54 -11.41
N ASP A 138 3.19 -3.22 -10.46
CA ASP A 138 3.38 -2.09 -9.54
C ASP A 138 4.62 -2.27 -8.66
N ILE A 139 5.01 -3.51 -8.39
CA ILE A 139 6.21 -3.84 -7.62
C ILE A 139 7.26 -4.39 -8.59
N PRO A 140 8.28 -3.60 -8.95
CA PRO A 140 9.34 -4.07 -9.84
C PRO A 140 10.18 -5.12 -9.14
N MET A 141 9.80 -6.39 -9.32
CA MET A 141 10.53 -7.53 -8.79
C MET A 141 11.90 -7.63 -9.45
N GLY A 142 12.92 -7.97 -8.66
CA GLY A 142 14.23 -8.28 -9.20
C GLY A 142 14.29 -9.67 -9.81
N ASP A 143 15.28 -9.90 -10.66
CA ASP A 143 15.67 -11.27 -11.04
C ASP A 143 15.88 -12.09 -9.76
N LYS A 144 15.29 -13.29 -9.74
CA LYS A 144 15.53 -14.28 -8.68
C LYS A 144 17.00 -14.69 -8.78
N SER A 145 17.84 -14.13 -7.91
CA SER A 145 19.25 -14.50 -7.77
C SER A 145 19.39 -15.93 -7.25
#